data_AF-A0A0J8GW22-F1
#
_entry.id   AF-A0A0J8GW22-F1
#
_cell.length_a   1.000
_cell.length_b   1.000
_cell.length_c   1.000
_cell.angle_alpha   90.00
_cell.angle_beta   90.00
_cell.angle_gamma   90.00
#
_symmetry.space_group_name_H-M   'P 1'
#
loop_
_entity.id
_entity.type
_entity.pdbx_description
1 polymer ?
#
loop_
_entity_poly.entity_id
_entity_poly.type
_entity_poly.pdbx_seq_one_letter_code
_entity_poly.pdbx_strand_id
1 'polypeptide(L)'
;MAKLFFFFMFIFTQVSVAKEVIINNQVLSDSEIDAIEMQLGYDIQSGRYWYDSKSGLWGEQNRGASGVIAAELISTCLPEDISCLEGDTWLNGRRLPASELSYYQRHFNFPIASGKYWLDKNGRGGQADKVLFCFKLNENERGFNLKSA
;
A
#
# COMPACT_ATOMS: atom_id res chain seq x y z
N MET A 1 -16.61 -30.16 59.17
CA MET A 1 -17.10 -28.97 58.47
C MET A 1 -16.15 -28.63 57.32
N ALA A 2 -16.36 -29.18 56.11
CA ALA A 2 -15.55 -28.83 54.94
C ALA A 2 -16.24 -27.72 54.15
N LYS A 3 -15.58 -26.56 53.99
CA LYS A 3 -16.07 -25.48 53.13
C LYS A 3 -15.70 -25.78 51.69
N LEU A 4 -16.70 -26.15 50.89
CA LEU A 4 -16.55 -26.32 49.44
C LEU A 4 -16.37 -24.94 48.80
N PHE A 5 -15.16 -24.66 48.30
CA PHE A 5 -14.87 -23.43 47.56
C PHE A 5 -15.29 -23.63 46.10
N PHE A 6 -16.40 -23.02 45.68
CA PHE A 6 -16.78 -22.98 44.26
C PHE A 6 -15.89 -21.96 43.54
N PHE A 7 -14.96 -22.45 42.73
CA PHE A 7 -14.13 -21.62 41.87
C PHE A 7 -14.91 -21.29 40.59
N PHE A 8 -15.54 -20.12 40.55
CA PHE A 8 -16.37 -19.71 39.42
C PHE A 8 -15.49 -19.21 38.26
N MET A 9 -15.09 -20.14 37.39
CA MET A 9 -14.26 -19.85 36.21
C MET A 9 -15.10 -19.14 35.14
N PHE A 10 -15.07 -17.80 35.13
CA PHE A 10 -15.60 -17.01 34.02
C PHE A 10 -14.75 -17.25 32.77
N ILE A 11 -15.29 -18.02 31.83
CA ILE A 11 -14.75 -18.13 30.47
C ILE A 11 -15.15 -16.84 29.74
N PHE A 12 -14.22 -15.90 29.63
CA PHE A 12 -14.33 -14.80 28.69
C PHE A 12 -14.10 -15.35 27.27
N THR A 13 -15.19 -15.62 26.54
CA THR A 13 -15.14 -15.81 25.10
C THR A 13 -14.68 -14.50 24.44
N GLN A 14 -13.45 -14.49 23.95
CA GLN A 14 -12.95 -13.41 23.11
C GLN A 14 -13.71 -13.46 21.77
N VAL A 15 -14.54 -12.44 21.52
CA VAL A 15 -15.11 -12.22 20.19
C VAL A 15 -14.03 -11.55 19.36
N SER A 16 -13.42 -12.31 18.43
CA SER A 16 -12.57 -11.70 17.41
C SER A 16 -13.45 -10.84 16.51
N VAL A 17 -13.14 -9.56 16.39
CA VAL A 17 -13.78 -8.66 15.41
C VAL A 17 -13.10 -8.92 14.07
N ALA A 18 -13.88 -9.37 13.08
CA ALA A 18 -13.36 -9.63 11.74
C ALA A 18 -12.70 -8.38 11.14
N LYS A 19 -11.56 -8.57 10.48
CA LYS A 19 -10.67 -7.49 10.04
C LYS A 19 -11.01 -7.10 8.60
N GLU A 20 -11.77 -6.02 8.42
CA GLU A 20 -12.09 -5.53 7.07
C GLU A 20 -10.85 -4.86 6.42
N VAL A 21 -10.17 -5.58 5.55
CA VAL A 21 -9.07 -5.07 4.70
C VAL A 21 -9.56 -5.00 3.27
N ILE A 22 -9.45 -3.82 2.65
CA ILE A 22 -9.85 -3.57 1.27
C ILE A 22 -8.65 -3.05 0.51
N ILE A 23 -8.26 -3.76 -0.55
CA ILE A 23 -7.13 -3.37 -1.41
C ILE A 23 -7.64 -3.27 -2.85
N ASN A 24 -7.37 -2.15 -3.53
CA ASN A 24 -7.75 -1.95 -4.92
C ASN A 24 -9.28 -2.15 -5.16
N ASN A 25 -10.10 -1.67 -4.23
CA ASN A 25 -11.56 -1.86 -4.17
C ASN A 25 -12.06 -3.31 -3.96
N GLN A 26 -11.17 -4.30 -3.79
CA GLN A 26 -11.52 -5.68 -3.42
C GLN A 26 -11.45 -5.85 -1.90
N VAL A 27 -12.53 -6.36 -1.29
CA VAL A 27 -12.51 -6.85 0.11
C VAL A 27 -11.72 -8.15 0.14
N LEU A 28 -10.73 -8.27 1.02
CA LEU A 28 -9.97 -9.50 1.21
C LEU A 28 -10.67 -10.44 2.20
N SER A 29 -10.55 -11.74 1.97
CA SER A 29 -10.90 -12.78 2.93
C SER A 29 -9.85 -12.90 4.04
N ASP A 30 -10.25 -13.43 5.20
CA ASP A 30 -9.33 -13.68 6.33
C ASP A 30 -8.11 -14.51 5.88
N SER A 31 -8.29 -15.51 5.02
CA SER A 31 -7.17 -16.32 4.50
C SER A 31 -6.24 -15.60 3.52
N GLU A 32 -6.74 -14.59 2.79
CA GLU A 32 -5.87 -13.73 1.97
C GLU A 32 -5.06 -12.78 2.88
N ILE A 33 -5.70 -12.24 3.92
CA ILE A 33 -5.05 -11.39 4.93
C ILE A 33 -3.94 -12.19 5.63
N ASP A 34 -4.24 -13.37 6.19
CA ASP A 34 -3.27 -14.25 6.86
C ASP A 34 -2.07 -14.59 5.95
N ALA A 35 -2.32 -14.87 4.67
CA ALA A 35 -1.27 -15.20 3.71
C ALA A 35 -0.35 -14.01 3.40
N ILE A 36 -0.90 -12.80 3.29
CA ILE A 36 -0.14 -11.57 3.09
C ILE A 36 0.66 -11.23 4.38
N GLU A 37 0.04 -11.34 5.54
CA GLU A 37 0.66 -11.03 6.85
C GLU A 37 1.82 -11.97 7.16
N MET A 38 1.69 -13.26 6.81
CA MET A 38 2.78 -14.23 6.89
C MET A 38 3.97 -13.86 5.97
N GLN A 39 3.72 -13.26 4.80
CA GLN A 39 4.77 -12.82 3.88
C GLN A 39 5.40 -11.48 4.31
N LEU A 40 4.62 -10.57 4.89
CA LEU A 40 5.09 -9.28 5.40
C LEU A 40 5.81 -9.39 6.75
N GLY A 41 5.45 -10.39 7.57
CA GLY A 41 5.92 -10.55 8.94
C GLY A 41 5.29 -9.58 9.95
N TYR A 42 4.16 -8.97 9.61
CA TYR A 42 3.38 -8.07 10.48
C TYR A 42 1.93 -7.91 10.00
N ASP A 43 1.04 -7.61 10.94
CA ASP A 43 -0.40 -7.44 10.74
C ASP A 43 -0.74 -6.11 9.99
N ILE A 44 -1.63 -6.14 8.98
CA ILE A 44 -1.93 -5.01 8.07
C ILE A 44 -2.73 -3.85 8.70
N GLN A 45 -3.50 -4.12 9.76
CA GLN A 45 -4.64 -3.31 10.26
C GLN A 45 -5.88 -3.31 9.33
N SER A 46 -7.05 -2.94 9.82
CA SER A 46 -8.29 -2.77 9.01
C SER A 46 -8.26 -1.43 8.27
N GLY A 47 -8.72 -1.38 7.02
CA GLY A 47 -8.69 -0.14 6.23
C GLY A 47 -8.91 -0.31 4.74
N ARG A 48 -8.82 0.82 4.03
CA ARG A 48 -8.92 0.91 2.56
C ARG A 48 -7.60 1.39 1.99
N TYR A 49 -7.01 0.56 1.13
CA TYR A 49 -5.69 0.73 0.58
C TYR A 49 -5.68 0.55 -0.94
N TRP A 50 -4.60 0.98 -1.56
CA TRP A 50 -4.21 0.59 -2.91
C TRP A 50 -2.83 -0.03 -2.92
N TYR A 51 -2.59 -0.91 -3.88
CA TYR A 51 -1.33 -1.61 -4.05
C TYR A 51 -1.00 -1.76 -5.54
N ASP A 52 0.20 -1.34 -5.94
CA ASP A 52 0.71 -1.46 -7.30
C ASP A 52 1.65 -2.65 -7.41
N SER A 53 1.14 -3.77 -7.95
CA SER A 53 1.88 -5.02 -8.09
C SER A 53 3.11 -4.94 -8.98
N LYS A 54 3.25 -3.92 -9.85
CA LYS A 54 4.42 -3.75 -10.73
C LYS A 54 5.63 -3.14 -10.00
N SER A 55 5.39 -2.27 -9.03
CA SER A 55 6.42 -1.51 -8.33
C SER A 55 6.57 -1.89 -6.85
N GLY A 56 5.55 -2.49 -6.24
CA GLY A 56 5.49 -2.70 -4.79
C GLY A 56 5.04 -1.46 -4.01
N LEU A 57 4.73 -0.35 -4.68
CA LEU A 57 4.17 0.84 -4.03
C LEU A 57 2.77 0.55 -3.45
N TRP A 58 2.50 1.11 -2.27
CA TRP A 58 1.18 1.03 -1.64
C TRP A 58 0.83 2.34 -0.92
N GLY A 59 -0.44 2.52 -0.60
CA GLY A 59 -0.92 3.62 0.24
C GLY A 59 -2.37 3.48 0.67
N GLU A 60 -2.84 4.38 1.53
CA GLU A 60 -4.27 4.53 1.83
C GLU A 60 -5.06 4.98 0.58
N GLN A 61 -6.30 4.54 0.44
CA GLN A 61 -7.22 5.04 -0.59
C GLN A 61 -7.39 6.57 -0.46
N ASN A 62 -7.47 7.27 -1.60
CA ASN A 62 -7.48 8.73 -1.71
C ASN A 62 -6.20 9.43 -1.20
N ARG A 63 -5.08 8.70 -1.10
CA ARG A 63 -3.74 9.26 -0.82
C ARG A 63 -2.71 8.82 -1.86
N GLY A 64 -1.61 9.57 -1.91
CA GLY A 64 -0.38 9.14 -2.59
C GLY A 64 0.37 8.06 -1.81
N ALA A 65 1.52 7.62 -2.31
CA ALA A 65 2.24 6.48 -1.77
C ALA A 65 2.62 6.64 -0.28
N SER A 66 2.30 5.61 0.50
CA SER A 66 2.68 5.46 1.91
C SER A 66 3.93 4.62 2.08
N GLY A 67 4.34 3.80 1.12
CA GLY A 67 5.61 3.08 1.20
C GLY A 67 5.83 2.10 0.05
N VAL A 68 6.83 1.23 0.26
CA VAL A 68 7.14 0.10 -0.63
C VAL A 68 7.08 -1.19 0.20
N ILE A 69 6.48 -2.22 -0.37
CA ILE A 69 6.60 -3.62 0.05
C ILE A 69 7.01 -4.46 -1.17
N ALA A 70 7.23 -5.76 -1.00
CA ALA A 70 7.55 -6.63 -2.13
C ALA A 70 6.55 -6.44 -3.29
N ALA A 71 7.06 -6.33 -4.52
CA ALA A 71 6.23 -6.34 -5.72
C ALA A 71 5.62 -7.72 -5.96
N GLU A 72 4.60 -7.82 -6.81
CA GLU A 72 3.89 -9.07 -7.15
C GLU A 72 3.22 -9.80 -5.96
N LEU A 73 3.13 -9.17 -4.78
CA LEU A 73 2.56 -9.71 -3.53
C LEU A 73 1.06 -10.05 -3.66
N ILE A 74 0.32 -9.20 -4.38
CA ILE A 74 -1.14 -9.31 -4.57
C ILE A 74 -1.45 -9.09 -6.05
N SER A 75 -2.19 -10.02 -6.66
CA SER A 75 -2.61 -9.93 -8.05
C SER A 75 -4.02 -9.34 -8.18
N THR A 76 -4.12 -8.01 -8.08
CA THR A 76 -5.38 -7.26 -8.24
C THR A 76 -5.25 -6.18 -9.32
N CYS A 77 -6.38 -5.77 -9.90
CA CYS A 77 -6.42 -4.65 -10.85
C CYS A 77 -6.36 -3.32 -10.08
N LEU A 78 -5.29 -2.56 -10.28
CA LEU A 78 -5.13 -1.22 -9.68
C LEU A 78 -6.10 -0.22 -10.34
N PRO A 79 -7.11 0.32 -9.63
CA PRO A 79 -8.05 1.26 -10.23
C PRO A 79 -7.38 2.61 -10.49
N GLU A 80 -7.75 3.27 -11.59
CA GLU A 80 -7.11 4.51 -12.03
C GLU A 80 -7.27 5.64 -10.99
N ASP A 81 -8.44 5.74 -10.37
CA ASP A 81 -8.89 6.83 -9.52
C ASP A 81 -8.66 6.59 -8.01
N ILE A 82 -8.06 5.45 -7.64
CA ILE A 82 -7.97 4.97 -6.25
C ILE A 82 -7.21 5.92 -5.30
N SER A 83 -6.33 6.78 -5.85
CA SER A 83 -5.60 7.81 -5.10
C SER A 83 -6.18 9.21 -5.22
N CYS A 84 -6.85 9.54 -6.32
CA CYS A 84 -7.46 10.85 -6.58
C CYS A 84 -8.38 10.83 -7.81
N LEU A 85 -9.41 11.68 -7.78
CA LEU A 85 -10.32 11.90 -8.90
C LEU A 85 -9.79 12.89 -9.95
N GLU A 86 -8.72 13.63 -9.64
CA GLU A 86 -8.18 14.72 -10.47
C GLU A 86 -6.68 14.58 -10.69
N GLY A 87 -6.17 15.17 -11.76
CA GLY A 87 -4.79 15.04 -12.22
C GLY A 87 -4.68 14.50 -13.65
N ASP A 88 -3.55 14.76 -14.28
CA ASP A 88 -3.23 14.49 -15.68
C ASP A 88 -1.96 13.64 -15.83
N THR A 89 -1.51 13.04 -14.73
CA THR A 89 -0.30 12.24 -14.65
C THR A 89 -0.64 10.89 -14.02
N TRP A 90 -0.20 9.80 -14.66
CA TRP A 90 -0.46 8.44 -14.22
C TRP A 90 0.85 7.68 -14.04
N LEU A 91 0.93 6.88 -12.98
CA LEU A 91 2.01 5.93 -12.73
C LEU A 91 1.44 4.51 -12.72
N ASN A 92 1.92 3.65 -13.61
CA ASN A 92 1.49 2.26 -13.76
C ASN A 92 0.00 2.00 -14.06
N GLY A 93 -0.79 3.06 -14.22
CA GLY A 93 -2.24 3.03 -14.42
C GLY A 93 -3.00 3.86 -13.39
N ARG A 94 -2.41 4.13 -12.21
CA ARG A 94 -2.98 4.96 -11.14
C ARG A 94 -2.71 6.44 -11.39
N ARG A 95 -3.72 7.28 -11.22
CA ARG A 95 -3.62 8.75 -11.27
C ARG A 95 -2.87 9.25 -10.04
N LEU A 96 -1.93 10.18 -10.24
CA LEU A 96 -1.13 10.75 -9.16
C LEU A 96 -1.80 11.99 -8.57
N PRO A 97 -2.00 12.06 -7.24
CA PRO A 97 -2.38 13.30 -6.56
C PRO A 97 -1.29 14.36 -6.75
N ALA A 98 -1.70 15.64 -6.81
CA ALA A 98 -0.78 16.75 -6.99
C ALA A 98 0.34 16.81 -5.93
N SER A 99 0.08 16.36 -4.70
CA SER A 99 1.07 16.26 -3.62
C SER A 99 2.14 15.19 -3.86
N GLU A 100 1.77 14.04 -4.42
CA GLU A 100 2.69 12.96 -4.79
C GLU A 100 3.53 13.36 -6.01
N LEU A 101 2.91 13.98 -7.03
CA LEU A 101 3.61 14.55 -8.17
C LEU A 101 4.62 15.63 -7.74
N SER A 102 4.22 16.54 -6.83
CA SER A 102 5.08 17.58 -6.25
C SER A 102 6.20 17.01 -5.36
N TYR A 103 6.02 15.81 -4.82
CA TYR A 103 7.10 15.09 -4.13
C TYR A 103 8.09 14.55 -5.18
N TYR A 104 7.63 13.81 -6.18
CA TYR A 104 8.50 13.25 -7.22
C TYR A 104 9.28 14.32 -7.99
N GLN A 105 8.64 15.42 -8.40
CA GLN A 105 9.30 16.54 -9.09
C GLN A 105 10.43 17.20 -8.29
N ARG A 106 10.43 17.09 -6.95
CA ARG A 106 11.51 17.60 -6.08
C ARG A 106 12.64 16.60 -5.83
N HIS A 107 12.35 15.30 -5.92
CA HIS A 107 13.31 14.24 -5.56
C HIS A 107 13.90 13.52 -6.78
N PHE A 108 13.26 13.64 -7.95
CA PHE A 108 13.79 13.11 -9.19
C PHE A 108 14.53 14.22 -9.94
N ASN A 109 15.75 13.93 -10.39
CA ASN A 109 16.53 14.82 -11.28
C ASN A 109 15.95 14.86 -12.72
N PHE A 110 14.64 14.67 -12.87
CA PHE A 110 13.91 14.60 -14.13
C PHE A 110 12.54 15.26 -13.96
N PRO A 111 12.18 16.28 -14.77
CA PRO A 111 10.86 16.92 -14.67
C PRO A 111 9.77 15.97 -15.16
N ILE A 112 8.89 15.55 -14.26
CA ILE A 112 7.66 14.83 -14.64
C ILE A 112 6.66 15.84 -15.22
N ALA A 113 6.33 15.66 -16.49
CA ALA A 113 5.26 16.38 -17.17
C ALA A 113 3.97 15.54 -17.16
N SER A 114 2.85 16.13 -17.55
CA SER A 114 1.58 15.42 -17.74
C SER A 114 1.73 14.22 -18.68
N GLY A 115 1.12 13.08 -18.34
CA GLY A 115 1.16 11.87 -19.17
C GLY A 115 1.22 10.56 -18.39
N LYS A 116 1.40 9.45 -19.14
CA LYS A 116 1.41 8.09 -18.60
C LYS A 116 2.84 7.58 -18.44
N TYR A 117 3.19 7.23 -17.21
CA TYR A 117 4.49 6.70 -16.82
C TYR A 117 4.36 5.25 -16.31
N TRP A 118 5.44 4.50 -16.43
CA TRP A 118 5.62 3.21 -15.78
C TRP A 118 6.71 3.29 -14.71
N LEU A 119 6.66 2.36 -13.77
CA LEU A 119 7.66 2.12 -12.73
C LEU A 119 7.77 0.61 -12.46
N ASP A 120 8.96 0.06 -12.44
CA ASP A 120 9.19 -1.34 -12.07
C ASP A 120 9.66 -1.50 -10.62
N LYS A 121 9.66 -2.74 -10.14
CA LYS A 121 10.16 -3.14 -8.80
C LYS A 121 11.64 -2.86 -8.55
N ASN A 122 12.42 -2.51 -9.58
CA ASN A 122 13.81 -2.08 -9.44
C ASN A 122 13.93 -0.54 -9.30
N GLY A 123 12.80 0.17 -9.23
CA GLY A 123 12.75 1.63 -9.12
C GLY A 123 13.08 2.36 -10.43
N ARG A 124 13.08 1.65 -11.57
CA ARG A 124 13.26 2.24 -12.89
C ARG A 124 11.91 2.68 -13.41
N GLY A 125 11.82 3.89 -13.98
CA GLY A 125 10.58 4.37 -14.56
C GLY A 125 10.79 5.33 -15.72
N GLY A 126 9.71 5.60 -16.45
CA GLY A 126 9.74 6.43 -17.64
C GLY A 126 8.45 6.34 -18.46
N GLN A 127 8.55 6.58 -19.77
CA GLN A 127 7.40 6.65 -20.69
C GLN A 127 7.66 5.78 -21.92
N ALA A 128 6.60 5.11 -22.42
CA ALA A 128 6.71 4.07 -23.44
C ALA A 128 7.85 3.10 -23.08
N ASP A 129 8.76 2.79 -24.00
CA ASP A 129 9.88 1.87 -23.75
C ASP A 129 11.17 2.55 -23.23
N LYS A 130 11.11 3.86 -22.91
CA LYS A 130 12.28 4.61 -22.40
C LYS A 130 12.28 4.68 -20.88
N VAL A 131 13.40 4.25 -20.28
CA VAL A 131 13.79 4.65 -18.91
C VAL A 131 14.13 6.15 -18.94
N LEU A 132 13.55 6.92 -18.02
CA LEU A 132 13.78 8.35 -17.85
C LEU A 132 14.36 8.68 -16.46
N PHE A 133 14.03 7.88 -15.46
CA PHE A 133 14.51 8.02 -14.09
C PHE A 133 14.72 6.66 -13.41
N CYS A 134 15.60 6.65 -12.42
CA CYS A 134 15.78 5.55 -11.49
C CYS A 134 15.80 6.12 -10.07
N PHE A 135 15.06 5.53 -9.14
CA PHE A 135 15.14 5.85 -7.73
C PHE A 135 15.21 4.58 -6.88
N LYS A 136 15.72 4.69 -5.65
CA LYS A 136 15.78 3.52 -4.75
C LYS A 136 14.42 3.33 -4.10
N LEU A 137 13.70 2.30 -4.53
CA LEU A 137 12.60 1.73 -3.77
C LEU A 137 13.20 0.97 -2.57
N ASN A 138 12.99 1.47 -1.35
CA ASN A 138 13.48 0.83 -0.13
C ASN A 138 12.31 0.15 0.59
N GLU A 139 12.29 -1.19 0.62
CA GLU A 139 11.28 -1.98 1.35
C GLU A 139 11.29 -1.74 2.88
N ASN A 140 12.40 -1.19 3.40
CA ASN A 140 12.53 -0.78 4.80
C ASN A 140 11.93 0.62 5.08
N GLU A 141 11.57 1.39 4.05
CA GLU A 141 10.89 2.68 4.19
C GLU A 141 9.37 2.47 4.36
N ARG A 142 9.01 2.03 5.59
CA ARG A 142 7.65 2.10 6.12
C ARG A 142 7.25 3.58 6.25
N GLY A 143 6.73 4.13 5.16
CA GLY A 143 6.64 5.57 4.97
C GLY A 143 7.49 6.01 3.78
N PHE A 144 6.87 6.56 2.74
CA PHE A 144 7.47 7.72 2.08
C PHE A 144 7.75 8.73 3.19
N ASN A 145 9.02 8.82 3.59
CA ASN A 145 9.36 9.49 4.84
C ASN A 145 9.22 11.00 4.61
N LEU A 146 8.03 11.53 4.92
CA LEU A 146 7.70 12.96 4.90
C LEU A 146 8.41 13.70 6.06
N LYS A 147 9.73 13.55 6.12
CA LYS A 147 10.62 14.38 6.92
C LYS A 147 11.38 15.30 5.96
N SER A 148 10.95 16.55 5.96
CA SER A 148 11.69 17.68 5.43
C SER A 148 13.15 17.65 5.93
N ALA A 149 14.08 17.80 4.98
CA ALA A 149 15.22 18.67 5.19
C ALA A 149 14.76 20.13 4.98
#